data_AF-X6LKP3-F1
#
_entry.id   AF-X6LKP3-F1
#
_cell.length_a   1.000
_cell.length_b   1.000
_cell.length_c   1.000
_cell.angle_alpha   90.00
_cell.angle_beta   90.00
_cell.angle_gamma   90.00
#
_symmetry.space_group_name_H-M   'P 1'
#
loop_
_entity.id
_entity.type
_entity.pdbx_description
1 polymer ?
#
loop_
_entity_poly.entity_id
_entity_poly.type
_entity_poly.pdbx_seq_one_letter_code
_entity_poly.pdbx_strand_id
1 'polypeptide(L)'
;MLIVGENCLKNFLKDNNNSCPIEPHDNCQYFKTKMLQKFIGNLPIMCFKQFQQDVNVWTKKETPGKIECNFKGELKDLQHHFDNECPFTLIDCWFKPFGCNHKCHKQTLNHHLISNMNFHFNLVMKLFQSMKQTIQLHQ
;
A
#
# COMPACT_ATOMS: atom_id res chain seq x y z
N MET A 1 26.50 -0.76 18.62
CA MET A 1 25.68 -1.68 17.80
C MET A 1 24.71 -0.83 16.98
N LEU A 2 24.87 -0.77 15.67
CA LEU A 2 23.94 -0.06 14.79
C LEU A 2 22.91 -1.04 14.23
N ILE A 3 21.64 -0.68 14.30
CA ILE A 3 20.56 -1.41 13.63
C ILE A 3 20.33 -0.74 12.28
N VAL A 4 20.43 -1.51 11.21
CA VAL A 4 20.20 -1.03 9.84
C VAL A 4 19.28 -2.00 9.11
N GLY A 5 18.43 -1.47 8.24
CA GLY A 5 17.59 -2.30 7.36
C GLY A 5 18.46 -3.11 6.40
N GLU A 6 18.15 -4.40 6.25
CA GLU A 6 18.96 -5.33 5.43
C GLU A 6 19.12 -4.83 3.98
N ASN A 7 18.01 -4.43 3.34
CA ASN A 7 18.05 -3.95 1.96
C ASN A 7 18.81 -2.62 1.84
N CYS A 8 18.65 -1.73 2.83
CA CYS A 8 19.40 -0.46 2.87
C CYS A 8 20.90 -0.72 2.95
N LEU A 9 21.32 -1.63 3.83
CA LEU A 9 22.71 -2.00 3.99
C LEU A 9 23.27 -2.65 2.71
N LYS A 10 22.54 -3.61 2.12
CA LYS A 10 22.97 -4.28 0.88
C LYS A 10 23.15 -3.30 -0.28
N ASN A 11 22.21 -2.37 -0.46
CA ASN A 11 22.30 -1.36 -1.50
C ASN A 11 23.49 -0.43 -1.25
N PHE A 12 23.64 0.05 -0.02
CA PHE A 12 24.77 0.91 0.34
C PHE A 12 26.12 0.24 0.06
N LEU A 13 26.31 -1.02 0.49
CA LEU A 13 27.57 -1.74 0.30
C LEU A 13 27.89 -1.94 -1.20
N LYS A 14 26.87 -2.23 -2.02
CA LYS A 14 27.01 -2.35 -3.47
C LYS A 14 27.49 -1.03 -4.10
N ASP A 15 26.96 0.09 -3.65
CA ASP A 15 27.22 1.40 -4.23
C ASP A 15 28.50 2.07 -3.68
N ASN A 16 29.05 1.56 -2.57
CA ASN A 16 30.17 2.18 -1.85
C ASN A 16 31.35 1.21 -1.64
N ASN A 17 31.61 0.29 -2.59
CA ASN A 17 32.76 -0.63 -2.54
C ASN A 17 32.89 -1.40 -1.22
N ASN A 18 31.77 -1.83 -0.65
CA ASN A 18 31.69 -2.50 0.65
C ASN A 18 32.25 -1.70 1.84
N SER A 19 32.36 -0.37 1.73
CA SER A 19 32.75 0.48 2.85
C SER A 19 31.68 0.44 3.94
N CYS A 20 32.08 0.53 5.21
CA CYS A 20 31.11 0.58 6.28
C CYS A 20 30.35 1.93 6.31
N PRO A 21 29.02 1.95 6.47
CA PRO A 21 28.20 3.18 6.46
C PRO A 21 28.37 4.10 7.68
N ILE A 22 29.13 3.69 8.71
CA ILE A 22 29.25 4.44 9.96
C ILE A 22 30.59 5.17 10.01
N GLU A 23 31.69 4.41 9.86
CA GLU A 23 33.06 4.91 9.94
C GLU A 23 33.98 4.06 9.04
N PRO A 24 35.09 4.62 8.53
CA PRO A 24 36.06 3.86 7.76
C PRO A 24 36.72 2.76 8.61
N HIS A 25 36.50 1.50 8.25
CA HIS A 25 37.22 0.36 8.81
C HIS A 25 37.17 -0.82 7.85
N ASP A 26 38.16 -1.70 8.00
CA ASP A 26 38.25 -2.95 7.25
C ASP A 26 37.47 -4.08 7.95
N ASN A 27 37.09 -5.10 7.18
CA ASN A 27 36.47 -6.35 7.68
C ASN A 27 35.20 -6.17 8.53
N CYS A 28 34.31 -5.24 8.17
CA CYS A 28 33.03 -5.10 8.86
C CYS A 28 32.20 -6.40 8.78
N GLN A 29 31.74 -6.89 9.93
CA GLN A 29 30.88 -8.08 10.00
C GLN A 29 29.44 -7.68 10.28
N TYR A 30 28.52 -8.20 9.47
CA TYR A 30 27.09 -7.98 9.62
C TYR A 30 26.39 -9.30 9.91
N PHE A 31 25.50 -9.30 10.88
CA PHE A 31 24.72 -10.47 11.25
C PHE A 31 23.24 -10.10 11.38
N LYS A 32 22.38 -11.04 11.00
CA LYS A 32 20.93 -10.90 11.17
C LYS A 32 20.54 -11.38 12.55
N THR A 33 19.87 -10.51 13.31
CA THR A 33 19.40 -10.86 14.65
C THR A 33 17.89 -11.05 14.67
N LYS A 34 17.42 -12.31 14.65
CA LYS A 34 15.98 -12.65 14.71
C LYS A 34 15.29 -12.09 15.96
N MET A 35 15.99 -12.06 17.10
CA MET A 35 15.45 -11.48 18.33
C MET A 35 15.15 -9.98 18.17
N LEU A 36 16.08 -9.21 17.59
CA LEU A 36 15.87 -7.78 17.32
C LEU A 36 14.74 -7.55 16.30
N GLN A 37 14.64 -8.39 15.27
CA GLN A 37 13.53 -8.32 14.31
C GLN A 37 12.18 -8.55 14.99
N LYS A 38 12.07 -9.53 15.88
CA LYS A 38 10.86 -9.77 16.67
C LYS A 38 10.54 -8.59 17.59
N PHE A 39 11.55 -8.04 18.26
CA PHE A 39 11.38 -6.87 19.12
C PHE A 39 10.86 -5.66 18.34
N ILE A 40 11.47 -5.35 17.20
CA ILE A 40 11.02 -4.27 16.29
C ILE A 40 9.60 -4.54 15.78
N GLY A 41 9.32 -5.78 15.35
CA GLY A 41 8.00 -6.17 14.86
C GLY A 41 6.89 -6.04 15.92
N ASN A 42 7.23 -6.21 17.20
CA ASN A 42 6.29 -6.09 18.31
C ASN A 42 6.13 -4.65 18.84
N LEU A 43 6.80 -3.66 18.23
CA LEU A 43 6.65 -2.27 18.65
C LEU A 43 5.19 -1.82 18.47
N PRO A 44 4.57 -1.23 19.51
CA PRO A 44 3.22 -0.70 19.39
C PRO A 44 3.22 0.53 18.50
N ILE A 45 2.30 0.56 17.54
CA ILE A 45 2.15 1.63 16.58
C ILE A 45 0.68 2.01 16.42
N MET A 46 0.45 3.18 15.83
CA MET A 46 -0.83 3.59 15.28
C MET A 46 -0.81 3.52 13.75
N CYS A 47 -1.97 3.66 13.11
CA CYS A 47 -2.05 3.74 11.65
C CYS A 47 -1.22 4.91 11.10
N PHE A 48 -0.23 4.63 10.24
CA PHE A 48 0.60 5.70 9.65
C PHE A 48 -0.21 6.63 8.74
N LYS A 49 -1.24 6.10 8.06
CA LYS A 49 -2.13 6.91 7.23
C LYS A 49 -2.96 7.88 8.08
N GLN A 50 -3.43 7.45 9.26
CA GLN A 50 -4.12 8.34 10.21
C GLN A 50 -3.17 9.45 10.67
N PHE A 51 -1.96 9.08 11.11
CA PHE A 51 -0.96 10.06 11.55
C PHE A 51 -0.67 11.12 10.47
N GLN A 52 -0.55 10.70 9.20
CA GLN A 52 -0.38 11.64 8.09
C GLN A 52 -1.57 12.59 7.91
N GLN A 53 -2.81 12.10 8.10
CA GLN A 53 -3.99 12.96 8.07
C GLN A 53 -3.95 13.97 9.23
N ASP A 54 -3.65 13.53 10.45
CA ASP A 54 -3.63 14.39 11.63
C ASP A 54 -2.62 15.54 11.50
N VAL A 55 -1.42 15.24 10.97
CA VAL A 55 -0.40 16.26 10.66
C VAL A 55 -0.88 17.26 9.61
N ASN A 56 -1.59 16.79 8.58
CA ASN A 56 -2.16 17.66 7.55
C ASN A 56 -3.27 18.57 8.11
N VAL A 57 -4.13 18.07 9.02
CA VAL A 57 -5.18 18.88 9.66
C VAL A 57 -4.58 20.00 10.49
N TRP A 58 -3.56 19.70 11.30
CA TRP A 58 -2.86 20.72 12.09
C TRP A 58 -2.26 21.79 11.18
N THR A 59 -1.59 21.39 10.09
CA THR A 59 -0.91 22.34 9.20
C THR A 59 -1.84 23.15 8.29
N LYS A 60 -3.00 22.61 7.89
CA LYS A 60 -3.87 23.22 6.87
C LYS A 60 -5.23 23.74 7.37
N LYS A 61 -5.65 23.49 8.62
CA LYS A 61 -6.97 23.88 9.17
C LYS A 61 -8.16 23.48 8.29
N GLU A 62 -8.00 22.52 7.38
CA GLU A 62 -9.11 21.93 6.65
C GLU A 62 -9.69 20.81 7.49
N THR A 63 -11.01 20.76 7.60
CA THR A 63 -11.73 19.63 8.21
C THR A 63 -11.85 18.51 7.18
N PRO A 64 -11.08 17.41 7.27
CA PRO A 64 -11.26 16.31 6.35
C PRO A 64 -12.53 15.57 6.77
N GLY A 65 -13.42 15.32 5.82
CA GLY A 65 -14.64 14.56 6.07
C GLY A 65 -14.34 13.18 6.66
N LYS A 66 -14.76 12.98 7.92
CA LYS A 66 -15.26 11.77 8.63
C LYS A 66 -14.54 10.42 8.53
N ILE A 67 -13.52 10.24 7.69
CA ILE A 67 -12.79 8.97 7.61
C ILE A 67 -11.70 8.98 8.68
N GLU A 68 -11.86 8.13 9.69
CA GLU A 68 -10.91 7.94 10.78
C GLU A 68 -10.50 6.47 10.87
N CYS A 69 -9.25 6.24 11.25
CA CYS A 69 -8.70 4.92 11.54
C CYS A 69 -8.17 4.87 12.96
N ASN A 70 -8.81 4.05 13.79
CA ASN A 70 -8.45 3.87 15.20
C ASN A 70 -7.49 2.69 15.43
N PHE A 71 -6.81 2.20 14.39
CA PHE A 71 -5.90 1.06 14.52
C PHE A 71 -4.75 1.38 15.47
N LYS A 72 -4.59 0.50 16.45
CA LYS A 72 -3.47 0.42 17.38
C LYS A 72 -3.07 -1.04 17.48
N GLY A 73 -1.84 -1.36 17.15
CA GLY A 73 -1.37 -2.74 17.04
C GLY A 73 0.14 -2.82 16.98
N GLU A 74 0.68 -3.98 16.63
CA GLU A 74 2.12 -4.17 16.50
C GLU A 74 2.59 -3.84 15.07
N LEU A 75 3.83 -3.38 14.92
CA LEU A 75 4.41 -2.99 13.63
C LEU A 75 4.32 -4.12 12.59
N LYS A 76 4.49 -5.37 13.02
CA LYS A 76 4.40 -6.56 12.15
C LYS A 76 3.02 -6.73 11.49
N ASP A 77 1.96 -6.20 12.11
CA ASP A 77 0.57 -6.34 11.64
C ASP A 77 0.16 -5.19 10.70
N LEU A 78 1.00 -4.17 10.55
CA LEU A 78 0.70 -2.95 9.80
C LEU A 78 0.35 -3.21 8.33
N GLN A 79 1.07 -4.13 7.69
CA GLN A 79 0.83 -4.46 6.28
C GLN A 79 -0.55 -5.12 6.11
N HIS A 80 -0.87 -6.09 6.96
CA HIS A 80 -2.18 -6.74 6.96
C HIS A 80 -3.31 -5.72 7.16
N HIS A 81 -3.11 -4.79 8.10
CA HIS A 81 -4.03 -3.69 8.32
C HIS A 81 -4.25 -2.86 7.06
N PHE A 82 -3.19 -2.45 6.34
CA PHE A 82 -3.32 -1.67 5.11
C PHE A 82 -4.07 -2.41 4.01
N ASP A 83 -3.85 -3.70 3.86
CA ASP A 83 -4.42 -4.49 2.77
C ASP A 83 -5.91 -4.81 3.01
N ASN A 84 -6.32 -4.98 4.27
CA ASN A 84 -7.62 -5.59 4.58
C ASN A 84 -8.60 -4.66 5.32
N GLU A 85 -8.08 -3.78 6.18
CA GLU A 85 -8.87 -3.12 7.22
C GLU A 85 -8.84 -1.59 7.14
N CYS A 86 -7.72 -1.03 6.71
CA CYS A 86 -7.47 0.41 6.79
C CYS A 86 -8.49 1.20 5.95
N PRO A 87 -9.28 2.10 6.56
CA PRO A 87 -10.29 2.87 5.83
C PRO A 87 -9.67 3.88 4.86
N PHE A 88 -8.40 4.27 5.08
CA PHE A 88 -7.63 5.13 4.18
C PHE A 88 -7.02 4.37 2.99
N THR A 89 -7.16 3.05 2.89
CA THR A 89 -6.71 2.33 1.71
C THR A 89 -7.69 2.53 0.55
N LEU A 90 -7.15 3.05 -0.55
CA LEU A 90 -7.85 3.10 -1.83
C LEU A 90 -7.77 1.74 -2.49
N ILE A 91 -8.92 1.25 -2.92
CA ILE A 91 -9.03 0.01 -3.69
C ILE A 91 -9.46 0.36 -5.11
N ASP A 92 -9.03 -0.46 -6.06
CA ASP A 92 -9.50 -0.39 -7.44
C ASP A 92 -10.97 -0.80 -7.51
N CYS A 93 -11.73 -0.18 -8.42
CA CYS A 93 -13.06 -0.66 -8.78
C CYS A 93 -12.99 -2.11 -9.30
N TRP A 94 -13.98 -2.93 -8.95
CA TRP A 94 -14.10 -4.32 -9.43
C TRP A 94 -14.15 -4.42 -10.97
N PHE A 95 -14.56 -3.35 -11.65
CA PHE A 95 -14.61 -3.29 -13.11
C PHE A 95 -13.31 -2.81 -13.78
N LYS A 96 -12.19 -2.70 -13.03
CA LYS A 96 -10.88 -2.35 -13.60
C LYS A 96 -10.43 -3.25 -14.76
N PRO A 97 -10.62 -4.59 -14.73
CA PRO A 97 -10.30 -5.44 -15.88
C PRO A 97 -11.05 -5.09 -17.17
N PHE A 98 -12.20 -4.42 -17.05
CA PHE A 98 -13.02 -3.99 -18.19
C PHE A 98 -12.77 -2.53 -18.60
N GLY A 99 -11.91 -1.80 -17.87
CA GLY A 99 -11.51 -0.43 -18.20
C GLY A 99 -11.96 0.65 -17.21
N CYS A 100 -12.57 0.30 -16.06
CA CYS A 100 -12.88 1.29 -15.03
C CYS A 100 -11.62 1.60 -14.19
N ASN A 101 -11.02 2.78 -14.40
CA ASN A 101 -9.81 3.20 -13.66
C ASN A 101 -10.10 3.88 -12.32
N HIS A 102 -11.35 3.83 -11.84
CA HIS A 102 -11.73 4.49 -10.58
C HIS A 102 -11.08 3.78 -9.38
N LYS A 103 -10.54 4.59 -8.46
CA LYS A 103 -10.03 4.15 -7.17
C LYS A 103 -10.78 4.91 -6.08
N CYS A 104 -11.27 4.19 -5.07
CA CYS A 104 -12.02 4.78 -3.98
C CYS A 104 -11.75 4.06 -2.66
N HIS A 105 -12.19 4.66 -1.56
CA HIS A 105 -12.15 3.99 -0.26
C HIS A 105 -13.06 2.76 -0.27
N LYS A 106 -12.69 1.72 0.49
CA LYS A 106 -13.49 0.50 0.61
C LYS A 106 -14.94 0.79 1.03
N GLN A 107 -15.13 1.78 1.90
CA GLN A 107 -16.45 2.21 2.39
C GLN A 107 -17.32 2.84 1.31
N THR A 108 -16.73 3.51 0.31
CA THR A 108 -17.46 4.19 -0.77
C THR A 108 -17.58 3.34 -2.04
N LEU A 109 -16.92 2.18 -2.07
CA LEU A 109 -16.93 1.28 -3.23
C LEU A 109 -18.34 0.87 -3.64
N ASN A 110 -19.18 0.43 -2.70
CA ASN A 110 -20.55 0.00 -3.02
C ASN A 110 -21.38 1.13 -3.64
N HIS A 111 -21.24 2.36 -3.11
CA HIS A 111 -21.90 3.52 -3.69
C HIS A 111 -21.40 3.77 -5.12
N HIS A 112 -20.08 3.77 -5.35
CA HIS A 112 -19.52 3.89 -6.68
C HIS A 112 -20.06 2.82 -7.64
N LEU A 113 -20.09 1.55 -7.23
CA LEU A 113 -20.57 0.43 -8.04
C LEU A 113 -22.04 0.62 -8.45
N ILE A 114 -22.90 1.02 -7.52
CA ILE A 114 -24.34 1.24 -7.75
C ILE A 114 -24.56 2.45 -8.65
N SER A 115 -23.99 3.61 -8.31
CA SER A 115 -24.19 4.85 -9.07
C SER A 115 -23.64 4.79 -10.50
N ASN A 116 -22.67 3.91 -10.76
CA ASN A 116 -22.03 3.77 -12.07
C ASN A 116 -22.40 2.44 -12.78
N MET A 117 -23.46 1.74 -12.34
CA MET A 117 -23.80 0.42 -12.86
C MET A 117 -24.03 0.41 -14.38
N ASN A 118 -24.69 1.44 -14.94
CA ASN A 118 -24.89 1.57 -16.39
C ASN A 118 -23.56 1.70 -17.14
N PHE A 119 -22.62 2.50 -16.62
CA PHE A 119 -21.28 2.63 -17.18
C PHE A 119 -20.52 1.31 -17.12
N HIS A 120 -20.54 0.64 -15.97
CA HIS A 120 -19.92 -0.68 -15.78
C HIS A 120 -20.50 -1.73 -16.72
N PHE A 121 -21.82 -1.77 -16.89
CA PHE A 121 -22.49 -2.67 -17.83
C PHE A 121 -22.05 -2.43 -19.27
N ASN A 122 -21.94 -1.16 -19.69
CA ASN A 122 -21.46 -0.81 -21.04
C ASN A 122 -20.02 -1.27 -21.30
N LEU A 123 -19.14 -1.20 -20.30
CA LEU A 123 -17.76 -1.71 -20.42
C LEU A 123 -17.77 -3.23 -20.70
N VAL A 124 -18.55 -3.99 -19.94
CA VAL A 124 -18.68 -5.44 -20.12
C VAL A 124 -19.27 -5.78 -21.48
N MET A 125 -20.33 -5.07 -21.89
CA MET A 125 -20.97 -5.29 -23.20
C MET A 125 -20.04 -4.99 -24.37
N LYS A 126 -19.22 -3.92 -24.26
CA LYS A 126 -18.22 -3.59 -25.28
C LYS A 126 -17.17 -4.70 -25.41
N LEU A 127 -16.67 -5.22 -24.29
CA LEU A 127 -15.73 -6.34 -24.30
C LEU A 127 -16.37 -7.58 -24.93
N PHE A 128 -17.60 -7.91 -24.53
CA PHE A 128 -18.33 -9.06 -25.07
C PHE A 128 -18.54 -8.96 -26.59
N GLN A 129 -18.91 -7.80 -27.10
CA GLN A 129 -19.06 -7.57 -28.54
C GLN A 129 -17.73 -7.73 -29.29
N SER A 130 -16.64 -7.18 -28.75
CA SER A 130 -15.30 -7.33 -29.33
C SER A 130 -14.88 -8.80 -29.37
N MET A 131 -15.16 -9.57 -28.31
CA MET A 131 -14.89 -11.01 -28.27
C MET A 131 -15.70 -11.76 -29.32
N LYS A 132 -17.01 -11.47 -29.44
CA LYS A 132 -17.88 -12.08 -30.45
C LYS A 132 -17.38 -11.84 -31.87
N GLN A 133 -16.98 -10.60 -32.18
CA GLN A 133 -16.40 -10.25 -33.49
C GLN A 133 -15.09 -11.00 -33.74
N THR A 134 -14.21 -11.07 -32.73
CA THR A 134 -12.93 -11.77 -32.85
C THR A 134 -13.13 -13.26 -33.13
N ILE A 135 -14.06 -13.91 -32.44
CA ILE A 135 -14.38 -15.34 -32.66
C ILE A 135 -14.92 -15.54 -34.08
N GLN A 136 -15.85 -14.69 -34.54
CA GLN A 136 -16.41 -14.76 -35.89
C GLN A 136 -15.37 -14.56 -37.00
N LEU A 137 -14.28 -13.81 -36.74
CA LEU A 137 -13.18 -13.60 -37.69
C LEU A 137 -12.22 -14.79 -37.77
N HIS A 138 -12.22 -15.68 -36.77
CA HIS A 138 -11.35 -16.86 -36.71
C HIS A 138 -12.10 -18.17 -36.98
N GLN A 139 -13.37 -18.09 -37.38
CA GLN A 139 -14.20 -19.17 -37.90
C GLN A 139 -14.33 -19.04 -39.41
#